data_AF-A0A818JV52-F1
#
_entry.id   AF-A0A818JV52-F1
#
_cell.length_a   1.000
_cell.length_b   1.000
_cell.length_c   1.000
_cell.angle_alpha   90.00
_cell.angle_beta   90.00
_cell.angle_gamma   90.00
#
_symmetry.space_group_name_H-M   'P 1'
#
loop_
_entity.id
_entity.type
_entity.pdbx_description
1 polymer ?
#
loop_
_entity_poly.entity_id
_entity_poly.type
_entity_poly.pdbx_seq_one_letter_code
_entity_poly.pdbx_strand_id
1 'polypeptide(L)'
;MIANLCFNVLNGHDYWLSLTLNTTDRINRLIFDAIAPGGDIRVTFSPINTKSTYQTNIPVYNLVIGGSCNSSSYIRRTNNSNAVKVVESSEVECLAEKERCTYWFSFDSESGWVTYGKGTDTRFAKALLKWQDPSPLLNLRYIGLSNYNYKINFYNIRTLAITNLAPPLASTASAGEKRYLVCITSIYAHRVSDMIEEPNRMMLPIEGYAQQPLVSLEKAIAPLILIVPDIERKTWLAIENSKTPADGLTSGESASIILYSMEWSKKEESLYYILNSTLRKEKRDLLQPWFLYLKLMLTGLGKLPSIIGRTFFRGVKGDFSKNYQQGNKIVWWGFSSCTSTINVLEQEEILGKTGVRTLFAIESKSAKDIRHHSIYPDENEILFLPATQFEVIGQYQPSKNVFIIQLQETEPLYPLRHPV
;
A
#
# COMPACT_ATOMS: atom_id res chain seq x y z
N MET A 1 1.04 -6.14 4.80
CA MET A 1 0.99 -6.80 3.48
C MET A 1 0.50 -8.23 3.67
N ILE A 2 -0.78 -8.55 3.43
CA ILE A 2 -1.32 -9.92 3.58
C ILE A 2 -1.40 -10.54 2.19
N ALA A 3 -0.53 -11.50 1.87
CA ALA A 3 -0.60 -12.26 0.62
C ALA A 3 -1.23 -13.64 0.89
N ASN A 4 -2.40 -13.91 0.32
CA ASN A 4 -2.92 -15.27 0.23
C ASN A 4 -2.30 -15.93 -1.01
N LEU A 5 -1.33 -16.81 -0.79
CA LEU A 5 -0.58 -17.51 -1.85
C LEU A 5 -0.82 -19.02 -1.74
N CYS A 6 -1.87 -19.53 -2.39
CA CYS A 6 -2.03 -20.98 -2.58
C CYS A 6 -0.99 -21.48 -3.60
N PHE A 7 0.10 -22.09 -3.15
CA PHE A 7 1.02 -22.81 -4.03
C PHE A 7 0.46 -24.21 -4.32
N ASN A 8 0.13 -24.49 -5.59
CA ASN A 8 -0.05 -25.88 -6.03
C ASN A 8 1.32 -26.44 -6.46
N VAL A 9 1.65 -27.61 -5.91
CA VAL A 9 2.89 -28.40 -6.10
C VAL A 9 3.44 -28.30 -7.51
N LEU A 10 4.72 -27.96 -7.62
CA LEU A 10 5.55 -28.35 -8.75
C LEU A 10 6.79 -29.05 -8.16
N ASN A 11 6.96 -30.32 -8.54
CA ASN A 11 7.99 -31.20 -8.04
C ASN A 11 9.40 -30.67 -8.30
N GLY A 12 10.29 -30.86 -7.32
CA GLY A 12 11.73 -30.86 -7.54
C GLY A 12 12.37 -29.48 -7.55
N HIS A 13 13.15 -29.23 -6.50
CA HIS A 13 14.06 -28.10 -6.27
C HIS A 13 13.43 -26.85 -5.65
N ASP A 14 14.15 -26.33 -4.66
CA ASP A 14 13.79 -25.21 -3.78
C ASP A 14 13.06 -24.09 -4.54
N TYR A 15 11.77 -23.88 -4.24
CA TYR A 15 11.12 -22.63 -4.64
C TYR A 15 11.60 -21.53 -3.71
N TRP A 16 12.33 -20.59 -4.26
CA TRP A 16 12.69 -19.36 -3.59
C TRP A 16 11.56 -18.37 -3.76
N LEU A 17 11.09 -17.78 -2.67
CA LEU A 17 10.29 -16.55 -2.70
C LEU A 17 11.15 -15.32 -3.11
N SER A 18 12.20 -15.54 -3.91
CA SER A 18 13.18 -14.56 -4.39
C SER A 18 12.60 -13.48 -5.30
N LEU A 19 11.31 -13.54 -5.64
CA LEU A 19 10.71 -12.64 -6.62
C LEU A 19 9.76 -11.59 -6.04
N THR A 20 9.46 -11.60 -4.73
CA THR A 20 8.30 -10.82 -4.23
C THR A 20 8.54 -9.96 -2.99
N LEU A 21 9.71 -10.04 -2.34
CA LEU A 21 10.03 -9.23 -1.16
C LEU A 21 11.41 -8.60 -1.31
N ASN A 22 11.59 -7.75 -2.33
CA ASN A 22 12.74 -6.87 -2.41
C ASN A 22 12.48 -5.68 -1.48
N THR A 23 12.76 -5.83 -0.20
CA THR A 23 12.56 -4.74 0.77
C THR A 23 13.84 -3.92 0.89
N THR A 24 13.73 -2.63 0.64
CA THR A 24 14.79 -1.64 0.94
C THR A 24 14.97 -1.40 2.45
N ASP A 25 14.06 -1.91 3.28
CA ASP A 25 13.96 -1.69 4.73
C ASP A 25 14.41 -2.91 5.55
N ARG A 26 14.76 -2.70 6.84
CA ARG A 26 15.11 -3.79 7.78
C ARG A 26 13.90 -4.71 7.99
N ILE A 27 13.98 -5.97 7.54
CA ILE A 27 12.96 -6.98 7.85
C ILE A 27 13.33 -7.68 9.16
N ASN A 28 12.43 -7.61 10.14
CA ASN A 28 12.66 -8.20 11.45
C ASN A 28 11.68 -9.33 11.80
N ARG A 29 10.58 -9.49 11.05
CA ARG A 29 9.64 -10.61 11.26
C ARG A 29 8.92 -11.01 9.98
N LEU A 30 8.80 -12.31 9.76
CA LEU A 30 7.87 -12.95 8.82
C LEU A 30 6.74 -13.57 9.63
N ILE A 31 5.50 -13.43 9.14
CA ILE A 31 4.33 -14.14 9.66
C ILE A 31 3.59 -14.74 8.48
N PHE A 32 3.17 -15.99 8.58
CA PHE A 32 2.40 -16.67 7.55
C PHE A 32 1.49 -17.71 8.19
N ASP A 33 0.41 -18.04 7.50
CA ASP A 33 -0.44 -19.16 7.85
C ASP A 33 -0.09 -20.33 6.94
N ALA A 34 -0.14 -21.56 7.45
CA ALA A 34 0.04 -22.74 6.62
C ALA A 34 -0.86 -23.91 7.07
N ILE A 35 -1.23 -24.73 6.09
CA ILE A 35 -1.76 -26.09 6.28
C ILE A 35 -0.77 -27.02 5.56
N ALA A 36 -0.16 -27.92 6.30
CA ALA A 36 0.89 -28.81 5.79
C ALA A 36 0.56 -30.27 6.13
N PRO A 37 -0.13 -31.01 5.22
CA PRO A 37 -0.48 -32.41 5.45
C PRO A 37 0.73 -33.36 5.49
N GLY A 38 1.95 -32.85 5.28
CA GLY A 38 3.21 -33.56 5.41
C GLY A 38 4.40 -32.68 4.98
N GLY A 39 5.61 -33.13 5.30
CA GLY A 39 6.87 -32.44 4.95
C GLY A 39 7.37 -31.46 6.01
N ASP A 40 8.23 -30.55 5.59
CA ASP A 40 8.78 -29.47 6.40
C ASP A 40 8.64 -28.10 5.70
N ILE A 41 8.55 -27.04 6.50
CA ILE A 41 8.62 -25.66 6.01
C ILE A 41 9.99 -25.10 6.38
N ARG A 42 10.70 -24.56 5.39
CA ARG A 42 11.93 -23.81 5.58
C ARG A 42 11.71 -22.33 5.35
N VAL A 43 12.12 -21.51 6.33
CA VAL A 43 12.20 -20.07 6.22
C VAL A 43 13.66 -19.65 6.24
N THR A 44 14.08 -18.81 5.30
CA THR A 44 15.46 -18.29 5.24
C THR A 44 15.44 -16.76 5.30
N PHE A 45 16.31 -16.15 6.12
CA PHE A 45 16.64 -14.73 6.02
C PHE A 45 18.05 -14.57 5.45
N SER A 46 18.17 -13.78 4.38
CA SER A 46 19.42 -13.61 3.62
C SER A 46 19.72 -12.13 3.33
N PRO A 47 21.00 -11.73 3.31
CA PRO A 47 21.40 -10.40 2.88
C PRO A 47 21.33 -10.20 1.35
N ILE A 48 21.30 -11.28 0.58
CA ILE A 48 21.22 -11.20 -0.89
C ILE A 48 20.15 -12.14 -1.47
N ASN A 49 19.73 -11.83 -2.69
CA ASN A 49 18.74 -12.60 -3.42
C ASN A 49 19.38 -13.80 -4.14
N THR A 50 19.38 -14.98 -3.53
CA THR A 50 20.00 -16.19 -4.10
C THR A 50 18.97 -17.22 -4.48
N LYS A 51 19.24 -17.99 -5.54
CA LYS A 51 18.43 -19.16 -5.93
C LYS A 51 18.82 -20.46 -5.18
N SER A 52 19.81 -20.43 -4.28
CA SER A 52 20.21 -21.56 -3.43
C SER A 52 21.04 -21.09 -2.23
N THR A 53 20.71 -21.52 -1.00
CA THR A 53 21.46 -21.25 0.25
C THR A 53 22.72 -22.10 0.31
N TYR A 54 22.76 -23.21 -0.44
CA TYR A 54 23.84 -24.20 -0.38
C TYR A 54 25.00 -23.88 -1.33
N GLN A 55 24.77 -23.05 -2.35
CA GLN A 55 25.77 -22.72 -3.36
C GLN A 55 26.47 -21.37 -3.10
N THR A 56 26.02 -20.62 -2.11
CA THR A 56 26.59 -19.31 -1.79
C THR A 56 27.28 -19.38 -0.43
N ASN A 57 28.55 -18.98 -0.36
CA ASN A 57 29.31 -18.91 0.89
C ASN A 57 28.85 -17.74 1.77
N ILE A 58 27.54 -17.55 1.91
CA ILE A 58 26.93 -16.36 2.48
C ILE A 58 26.23 -16.75 3.78
N PRO A 59 26.50 -16.04 4.89
CA PRO A 59 25.82 -16.29 6.14
C PRO A 59 24.32 -15.97 6.07
N VAL A 60 23.50 -16.89 6.58
CA VAL A 60 22.03 -16.80 6.59
C VAL A 60 21.46 -17.42 7.86
N TYR A 61 20.25 -17.02 8.24
CA TYR A 61 19.43 -17.76 9.21
C TYR A 61 18.43 -18.64 8.50
N ASN A 62 18.34 -19.90 8.94
CA ASN A 62 17.33 -20.84 8.48
C ASN A 62 16.49 -21.30 9.67
N LEU A 63 15.17 -21.16 9.58
CA LEU A 63 14.23 -21.87 10.42
C LEU A 63 13.70 -23.07 9.64
N VAL A 64 13.66 -24.24 10.27
CA VAL A 64 12.96 -25.41 9.76
C VAL A 64 11.85 -25.75 10.74
N ILE A 65 10.64 -25.91 10.22
CA ILE A 65 9.44 -26.26 10.97
C ILE A 65 8.98 -27.63 10.48
N GLY A 66 8.76 -28.57 11.39
CA GLY A 66 8.27 -29.91 11.04
C GLY A 66 9.34 -30.87 10.54
N GLY A 67 10.62 -30.61 10.88
CA GLY A 67 11.70 -31.54 10.62
C GLY A 67 11.52 -32.87 11.35
N SER A 68 12.24 -33.91 10.91
CA SER A 68 12.19 -35.26 11.50
C SER A 68 10.76 -35.83 11.55
N CYS A 69 10.04 -35.79 10.42
CA CYS A 69 8.64 -36.23 10.34
C CYS A 69 7.72 -35.46 11.31
N ASN A 70 7.75 -34.13 11.22
CA ASN A 70 6.90 -33.23 12.01
C ASN A 70 7.14 -33.24 13.54
N SER A 71 8.29 -33.77 14.00
CA SER A 71 8.62 -33.93 15.42
C SER A 71 9.66 -32.93 15.95
N SER A 72 10.14 -32.04 15.09
CA SER A 72 11.12 -31.02 15.49
C SER A 72 10.98 -29.72 14.70
N SER A 73 11.32 -28.62 15.37
CA SER A 73 11.60 -27.34 14.71
C SER A 73 12.95 -26.84 15.18
N TYR A 74 13.73 -26.22 14.30
CA TYR A 74 15.06 -25.76 14.67
C TYR A 74 15.51 -24.55 13.88
N ILE A 75 16.39 -23.76 14.50
CA ILE A 75 17.09 -22.65 13.86
C ILE A 75 18.51 -23.11 13.53
N ARG A 76 19.00 -22.75 12.34
CA ARG A 76 20.38 -22.92 11.91
C ARG A 76 20.95 -21.58 11.47
N ARG A 77 22.25 -21.40 11.70
CA ARG A 77 23.06 -20.34 11.10
C ARG A 77 24.09 -20.95 10.18
N THR A 78 24.19 -20.44 8.96
CA THR A 78 25.26 -20.83 8.03
C THR A 78 26.43 -19.88 8.19
N ASN A 79 27.65 -20.41 8.28
CA ASN A 79 28.90 -19.66 8.24
C ASN A 79 29.78 -20.24 7.13
N ASN A 80 29.84 -19.56 5.97
CA ASN A 80 30.70 -19.95 4.85
C ASN A 80 30.62 -21.45 4.51
N SER A 81 29.46 -21.87 3.99
CA SER A 81 29.11 -23.26 3.59
C SER A 81 28.82 -24.25 4.73
N ASN A 82 29.23 -23.98 5.97
CA ASN A 82 28.91 -24.84 7.11
C ASN A 82 27.63 -24.37 7.83
N ALA A 83 26.59 -25.20 7.82
CA ALA A 83 25.35 -24.94 8.55
C ALA A 83 25.43 -25.55 9.96
N VAL A 84 25.36 -24.71 10.99
CA VAL A 84 25.33 -25.14 12.39
C VAL A 84 23.91 -25.00 12.93
N LYS A 85 23.37 -26.08 13.49
CA LYS A 85 22.10 -26.07 14.23
C LYS A 85 22.34 -25.41 15.59
N VAL A 86 21.62 -24.33 15.88
CA VAL A 86 21.89 -23.47 17.05
C VAL A 86 20.86 -23.63 18.15
N VAL A 87 19.62 -23.98 17.80
CA VAL A 87 18.58 -24.35 18.78
C VAL A 87 17.55 -25.26 18.11
N GLU A 88 17.01 -26.22 18.86
CA GLU A 88 16.01 -27.18 18.42
C GLU A 88 14.96 -27.40 19.52
N SER A 89 13.71 -27.55 19.11
CA SER A 89 12.63 -28.03 19.96
C SER A 89 12.23 -29.42 19.50
N SER A 90 11.96 -30.28 20.46
CA SER A 90 11.44 -31.64 20.27
C SER A 90 9.93 -31.67 20.57
N GLU A 91 9.17 -30.79 19.91
CA GLU A 91 7.72 -30.74 20.04
C GLU A 91 7.05 -31.62 18.98
N VAL A 92 6.01 -32.35 19.39
CA VAL A 92 5.16 -33.14 18.48
C VAL A 92 4.17 -32.19 17.79
N GLU A 93 3.85 -32.42 16.52
CA GLU A 93 2.94 -31.59 15.70
C GLU A 93 3.48 -30.17 15.43
N CYS A 94 4.76 -30.06 15.05
CA CYS A 94 5.39 -28.80 14.67
C CYS A 94 4.67 -28.06 13.52
N LEU A 95 3.97 -28.80 12.66
CA LEU A 95 3.11 -28.33 11.59
C LEU A 95 1.68 -28.82 11.81
N ALA A 96 0.73 -27.93 11.56
CA ALA A 96 -0.68 -28.23 11.55
C ALA A 96 -1.06 -28.95 10.24
N GLU A 97 -1.41 -30.22 10.38
CA GLU A 97 -1.71 -31.11 9.25
C GLU A 97 -3.16 -30.99 8.77
N LYS A 98 -4.08 -30.69 9.69
CA LYS A 98 -5.53 -30.71 9.44
C LYS A 98 -6.18 -29.33 9.38
N GLU A 99 -5.62 -28.35 10.07
CA GLU A 99 -6.20 -27.02 10.22
C GLU A 99 -5.16 -25.92 9.98
N ARG A 100 -5.64 -24.73 9.61
CA ARG A 100 -4.77 -23.58 9.32
C ARG A 100 -4.16 -23.07 10.62
N CYS A 101 -2.83 -23.01 10.67
CA CYS A 101 -2.10 -22.43 11.80
C CYS A 101 -1.22 -21.26 11.35
N THR A 102 -1.09 -20.24 12.21
CA THR A 102 -0.18 -19.11 12.01
C THR A 102 1.19 -19.41 12.59
N TYR A 103 2.23 -19.11 11.84
CA TYR A 103 3.63 -19.21 12.20
C TYR A 103 4.30 -17.87 12.05
N TRP A 104 5.28 -17.60 12.90
CA TRP A 104 6.10 -16.40 12.78
C TRP A 104 7.56 -16.68 13.06
N PHE A 105 8.44 -16.02 12.30
CA PHE A 105 9.89 -16.10 12.46
C PHE A 105 10.47 -14.68 12.45
N SER A 106 11.22 -14.32 13.49
CA SER A 106 11.79 -13.00 13.65
C SER A 106 13.28 -13.02 13.92
N PHE A 107 13.90 -11.93 13.51
CA PHE A 107 15.27 -11.58 13.81
C PHE A 107 15.35 -10.11 14.19
N ASP A 108 16.16 -9.78 15.18
CA ASP A 108 16.52 -8.42 15.53
C ASP A 108 18.03 -8.23 15.38
N SER A 109 18.42 -7.38 14.43
CA SER A 109 19.83 -7.07 14.14
C SER A 109 20.54 -6.29 15.25
N GLU A 110 19.80 -5.60 16.12
CA GLU A 110 20.37 -4.79 17.19
C GLU A 110 20.64 -5.64 18.44
N SER A 111 19.65 -6.43 18.86
CA SER A 111 19.79 -7.29 20.04
C SER A 111 20.35 -8.69 19.74
N GLY A 112 20.32 -9.12 18.47
CA GLY A 112 20.75 -10.46 18.05
C GLY A 112 19.73 -11.56 18.24
N TRP A 113 18.52 -11.26 18.73
CA TRP A 113 17.50 -12.27 18.97
C TRP A 113 16.92 -12.82 17.67
N VAL A 114 16.96 -14.15 17.55
CA VAL A 114 16.30 -14.95 16.52
C VAL A 114 15.23 -15.80 17.21
N THR A 115 13.97 -15.60 16.86
CA THR A 115 12.84 -16.19 17.59
C THR A 115 11.78 -16.74 16.65
N TYR A 116 11.19 -17.87 17.02
CA TYR A 116 10.13 -18.54 16.29
C TYR A 116 9.00 -18.95 17.23
N GLY A 117 7.77 -18.93 16.71
CA GLY A 117 6.64 -19.55 17.40
C GLY A 117 5.40 -19.69 16.52
N LYS A 118 4.32 -20.13 17.18
CA LYS A 118 3.00 -20.38 16.58
C LYS A 118 1.95 -19.44 17.16
N GLY A 119 0.85 -19.28 16.42
CA GLY A 119 -0.32 -18.49 16.82
C GLY A 119 -0.12 -16.98 16.68
N THR A 120 -0.97 -16.22 17.36
CA THR A 120 -1.07 -14.76 17.24
C THR A 120 -0.28 -14.01 18.32
N ASP A 121 0.60 -14.68 19.07
CA ASP A 121 1.37 -14.03 20.11
C ASP A 121 2.33 -12.99 19.54
N THR A 122 1.97 -11.72 19.70
CA THR A 122 2.72 -10.57 19.19
C THR A 122 3.94 -10.21 20.04
N ARG A 123 4.01 -10.71 21.30
CA ARG A 123 4.99 -10.31 22.33
C ARG A 123 6.05 -11.36 22.65
N PHE A 124 6.14 -12.45 21.88
CA PHE A 124 7.13 -13.52 22.07
C PHE A 124 7.06 -14.24 23.43
N ALA A 125 5.95 -14.12 24.17
CA ALA A 125 5.77 -14.72 25.48
C ALA A 125 5.70 -16.26 25.39
N LYS A 126 5.20 -16.78 24.27
CA LYS A 126 5.07 -18.20 23.93
C LYS A 126 5.95 -18.60 22.73
N ALA A 127 7.11 -17.96 22.57
CA ALA A 127 8.04 -18.39 21.51
C ALA A 127 8.47 -19.84 21.78
N LEU A 128 8.44 -20.66 20.74
CA LEU A 128 8.85 -22.06 20.78
C LEU A 128 10.36 -22.21 20.68
N LEU A 129 11.01 -21.30 19.94
CA LEU A 129 12.46 -21.21 19.86
C LEU A 129 12.91 -19.77 20.11
N LYS A 130 13.94 -19.62 20.94
CA LYS A 130 14.66 -18.36 21.13
C LYS A 130 16.15 -18.65 21.12
N TRP A 131 16.89 -17.89 20.33
CA TRP A 131 18.34 -17.94 20.33
C TRP A 131 18.88 -16.52 20.10
N GLN A 132 19.94 -16.16 20.80
CA GLN A 132 20.60 -14.87 20.62
C GLN A 132 21.93 -15.11 19.89
N ASP A 133 22.06 -14.57 18.69
CA ASP A 133 23.32 -14.63 17.94
C ASP A 133 24.35 -13.69 18.60
N PRO A 134 25.51 -14.19 19.06
CA PRO A 134 26.56 -13.34 19.60
C PRO A 134 27.19 -12.42 18.53
N SER A 135 26.99 -12.70 17.24
CA SER A 135 27.46 -11.90 16.12
C SER A 135 26.36 -11.75 15.06
N PRO A 136 25.32 -10.93 15.32
CA PRO A 136 24.13 -10.84 14.49
C PRO A 136 24.43 -10.51 13.02
N LEU A 137 23.78 -11.22 12.10
CA LEU A 137 23.87 -10.90 10.68
C LEU A 137 23.23 -9.54 10.36
N LEU A 138 23.91 -8.72 9.58
CA LEU A 138 23.43 -7.41 9.17
C LEU A 138 22.86 -7.43 7.75
N ASN A 139 22.03 -6.45 7.42
CA ASN A 139 21.48 -6.23 6.08
C ASN A 139 20.64 -7.40 5.53
N LEU A 140 19.95 -8.16 6.38
CA LEU A 140 19.01 -9.18 5.93
C LEU A 140 17.81 -8.50 5.24
N ARG A 141 17.74 -8.63 3.91
CA ARG A 141 16.77 -7.94 3.04
C ARG A 141 15.89 -8.90 2.25
N TYR A 142 16.17 -10.19 2.31
CA TYR A 142 15.49 -11.21 1.52
C TYR A 142 14.99 -12.32 2.43
N ILE A 143 13.78 -12.81 2.12
CA ILE A 143 13.18 -13.97 2.77
C ILE A 143 12.95 -15.06 1.73
N GLY A 144 13.40 -16.26 2.04
CA GLY A 144 13.03 -17.49 1.35
C GLY A 144 11.99 -18.27 2.14
N LEU A 145 10.98 -18.80 1.46
CA LEU A 145 10.05 -19.80 1.98
C LEU A 145 10.09 -20.99 1.03
N SER A 146 10.42 -22.18 1.55
CA SER A 146 10.51 -23.42 0.78
C SER A 146 9.81 -24.56 1.52
N ASN A 147 9.22 -25.48 0.76
CA ASN A 147 8.48 -26.66 1.23
C ASN A 147 8.96 -27.96 0.55
N TYR A 148 10.18 -27.94 0.01
CA TYR A 148 10.83 -29.06 -0.67
C TYR A 148 9.87 -29.75 -1.68
N ASN A 149 9.63 -31.06 -1.58
CA ASN A 149 8.75 -31.82 -2.48
C ASN A 149 7.32 -32.01 -1.93
N TYR A 150 6.94 -31.34 -0.84
CA TYR A 150 5.64 -31.55 -0.19
C TYR A 150 4.65 -30.45 -0.54
N LYS A 151 3.37 -30.82 -0.72
CA LYS A 151 2.30 -29.84 -0.94
C LYS A 151 1.99 -29.10 0.36
N ILE A 152 2.37 -27.82 0.43
CA ILE A 152 2.03 -26.96 1.57
C ILE A 152 1.25 -25.76 1.04
N ASN A 153 0.07 -25.51 1.62
CA ASN A 153 -0.72 -24.33 1.30
C ASN A 153 -0.35 -23.22 2.27
N PHE A 154 0.13 -22.10 1.75
CA PHE A 154 0.45 -20.91 2.53
C PHE A 154 -0.66 -19.86 2.39
N TYR A 155 -0.88 -19.09 3.44
CA TYR A 155 -1.86 -18.00 3.46
C TYR A 155 -1.31 -16.83 4.26
N ASN A 156 -1.88 -15.64 4.08
CA ASN A 156 -1.61 -14.46 4.88
C ASN A 156 -0.11 -14.15 5.15
N ILE A 157 0.75 -14.41 4.17
CA ILE A 157 2.20 -14.17 4.28
C ILE A 157 2.43 -12.66 4.37
N ARG A 158 3.14 -12.22 5.40
CA ARG A 158 3.41 -10.81 5.70
C ARG A 158 4.73 -10.61 6.42
N THR A 159 5.36 -9.46 6.22
CA THR A 159 6.57 -9.06 6.95
C THR A 159 6.30 -7.85 7.85
N LEU A 160 7.08 -7.70 8.91
CA LEU A 160 7.07 -6.53 9.81
C LEU A 160 8.51 -6.06 10.07
N ALA A 161 8.73 -4.74 9.98
CA ALA A 161 9.91 -4.09 10.52
C ALA A 161 9.66 -3.77 12.00
N ILE A 162 10.58 -4.16 12.90
CA ILE A 162 10.49 -3.77 14.31
C ILE A 162 11.13 -2.38 14.42
N THR A 163 10.41 -1.34 14.02
CA THR A 163 10.68 0.05 14.43
C THR A 163 9.67 0.55 15.45
N ASN A 164 8.67 -0.27 15.81
CA ASN A 164 7.52 0.11 16.66
C ASN A 164 7.35 -0.71 17.95
N LEU A 165 8.41 -1.31 18.50
CA LEU A 165 8.36 -1.82 19.87
C LEU A 165 9.27 -0.93 20.72
N ALA A 166 8.67 0.05 21.40
CA ALA A 166 9.33 0.73 22.50
C ALA A 166 9.82 -0.32 23.52
N PRO A 167 10.98 -0.11 24.16
CA PRO A 167 11.53 -1.06 25.10
C PRO A 167 10.61 -1.23 26.31
N PRO A 168 10.58 -2.41 26.96
CA PRO A 168 9.71 -2.65 28.09
C PRO A 168 10.15 -1.79 29.29
N LEU A 169 9.27 -0.90 29.74
CA LEU A 169 9.37 -0.31 31.07
C LEU A 169 8.97 -1.35 32.12
N ALA A 170 9.77 -1.43 33.17
CA ALA A 170 9.65 -2.37 34.26
C ALA A 170 8.34 -2.21 35.07
N SER A 171 7.87 -3.36 35.56
CA SER A 171 6.91 -3.65 36.65
C SER A 171 6.06 -2.52 37.26
N THR A 172 4.75 -2.73 37.39
CA THR A 172 4.09 -3.17 38.64
C THR A 172 2.56 -3.29 38.44
N ALA A 173 1.93 -4.08 39.30
CA ALA A 173 0.54 -4.55 39.23
C ALA A 173 -0.55 -3.45 39.31
N SER A 174 -1.70 -3.67 38.67
CA SER A 174 -2.93 -4.10 39.35
C SER A 174 -4.08 -4.26 38.35
N ALA A 175 -4.95 -5.21 38.65
CA ALA A 175 -6.08 -5.61 37.83
C ALA A 175 -7.15 -4.52 37.78
N GLY A 176 -7.63 -4.24 36.57
CA GLY A 176 -8.80 -3.41 36.31
C GLY A 176 -9.10 -3.45 34.82
N GLU A 177 -10.24 -4.03 34.47
CA GLU A 177 -10.76 -4.11 33.10
C GLU A 177 -10.75 -2.73 32.45
N LYS A 178 -9.74 -2.46 31.63
CA LYS A 178 -9.82 -1.43 30.61
C LYS A 178 -10.06 -2.13 29.29
N ARG A 179 -11.28 -2.01 28.79
CA ARG A 179 -11.60 -2.22 27.38
C ARG A 179 -10.73 -1.25 26.58
N TYR A 180 -9.54 -1.70 26.20
CA TYR A 180 -8.74 -1.00 25.22
C TYR A 180 -9.35 -1.30 23.86
N LEU A 181 -10.12 -0.34 23.36
CA LEU A 181 -10.41 -0.19 21.95
C LEU A 181 -9.12 -0.50 21.19
N VAL A 182 -9.13 -1.59 20.44
CA VAL A 182 -8.13 -1.86 19.43
C VAL A 182 -8.11 -0.61 18.56
N CYS A 183 -7.05 0.17 18.66
CA CYS A 183 -6.81 1.29 17.77
C CYS A 183 -6.58 0.65 16.39
N ILE A 184 -7.66 0.58 15.61
CA ILE A 184 -7.62 0.36 14.18
C ILE A 184 -6.81 1.55 13.66
N THR A 185 -5.51 1.36 13.43
CA THR A 185 -4.72 2.36 12.74
C THR A 185 -5.23 2.44 11.31
N SER A 186 -6.09 3.45 11.12
CA SER A 186 -6.38 4.22 9.91
C SER A 186 -6.36 3.46 8.58
N ILE A 187 -7.55 3.14 8.06
CA ILE A 187 -7.78 2.69 6.67
C ILE A 187 -8.10 3.93 5.83
N TYR A 188 -7.22 4.94 5.83
CA TYR A 188 -7.42 6.16 5.05
C TYR A 188 -6.26 6.41 4.10
N ALA A 189 -6.58 6.68 2.84
CA ALA A 189 -5.55 6.71 1.81
C ALA A 189 -4.80 8.05 1.71
N HIS A 190 -3.50 7.96 1.48
CA HIS A 190 -2.63 9.14 1.36
C HIS A 190 -2.86 9.99 0.10
N ARG A 191 -3.80 9.61 -0.79
CA ARG A 191 -4.11 10.31 -2.05
C ARG A 191 -4.69 11.72 -1.88
N VAL A 192 -5.21 12.03 -0.69
CA VAL A 192 -5.73 13.38 -0.38
C VAL A 192 -4.59 14.42 -0.24
N SER A 193 -3.34 13.97 -0.06
CA SER A 193 -2.19 14.82 0.30
C SER A 193 -1.18 15.13 -0.83
N ASP A 194 -1.39 14.69 -2.07
CA ASP A 194 -0.38 14.68 -3.15
C ASP A 194 -0.15 16.03 -3.89
N MET A 195 -0.46 17.18 -3.28
CA MET A 195 -0.46 18.50 -3.94
C MET A 195 0.92 19.19 -4.08
N ILE A 196 2.03 18.50 -3.80
CA ILE A 196 3.35 19.13 -3.58
C ILE A 196 3.94 19.76 -4.88
N GLU A 197 3.41 19.44 -6.06
CA GLU A 197 4.05 19.76 -7.35
C GLU A 197 3.12 20.41 -8.39
N GLU A 198 2.02 21.08 -8.00
CA GLU A 198 1.21 21.79 -8.99
C GLU A 198 2.03 22.92 -9.66
N PRO A 199 2.15 22.94 -11.00
CA PRO A 199 2.96 23.93 -11.68
C PRO A 199 2.36 25.33 -11.52
N ASN A 200 3.21 26.30 -11.19
CA ASN A 200 2.81 27.69 -10.99
C ASN A 200 2.63 28.47 -12.32
N ARG A 201 2.21 27.79 -13.38
CA ARG A 201 1.96 28.39 -14.70
C ARG A 201 0.88 27.63 -15.46
N MET A 202 0.25 28.33 -16.40
CA MET A 202 -0.66 27.71 -17.35
C MET A 202 0.12 26.77 -18.28
N MET A 203 -0.40 25.55 -18.46
CA MET A 203 0.14 24.56 -19.39
C MET A 203 -0.81 24.37 -20.58
N LEU A 204 -0.31 23.70 -21.62
CA LEU A 204 -1.16 23.27 -22.73
C LEU A 204 -2.29 22.34 -22.22
N PRO A 205 -3.50 22.40 -22.82
CA PRO A 205 -4.60 21.52 -22.46
C PRO A 205 -4.23 20.02 -22.53
N ILE A 206 -4.98 19.20 -21.81
CA ILE A 206 -4.88 17.75 -21.90
C ILE A 206 -5.74 17.29 -23.09
N GLU A 207 -5.09 16.81 -24.15
CA GLU A 207 -5.70 16.48 -25.44
C GLU A 207 -5.30 15.07 -25.91
N GLY A 208 -5.91 14.59 -26.99
CA GLY A 208 -5.58 13.31 -27.65
C GLY A 208 -6.25 12.06 -27.08
N TYR A 209 -6.54 12.03 -25.78
CA TYR A 209 -7.25 10.90 -25.16
C TYR A 209 -8.72 10.81 -25.57
N ALA A 210 -9.40 11.94 -25.82
CA ALA A 210 -10.82 11.97 -26.15
C ALA A 210 -11.13 11.25 -27.48
N GLN A 211 -10.17 11.27 -28.42
CA GLN A 211 -10.23 10.62 -29.72
C GLN A 211 -9.85 9.13 -29.68
N GLN A 212 -9.37 8.62 -28.54
CA GLN A 212 -9.08 7.20 -28.40
C GLN A 212 -10.36 6.36 -28.37
N PRO A 213 -10.31 5.11 -28.86
CA PRO A 213 -11.43 4.19 -28.71
C PRO A 213 -11.69 3.88 -27.24
N LEU A 214 -12.96 3.70 -26.89
CA LEU A 214 -13.33 3.14 -25.60
C LEU A 214 -13.02 1.63 -25.63
N VAL A 215 -12.24 1.15 -24.66
CA VAL A 215 -11.76 -0.24 -24.58
C VAL A 215 -11.97 -0.83 -23.18
N SER A 216 -11.77 -2.14 -23.02
CA SER A 216 -11.79 -2.77 -21.69
C SER A 216 -10.64 -2.27 -20.82
N LEU A 217 -10.76 -2.42 -19.49
CA LEU A 217 -9.74 -1.93 -18.56
C LEU A 217 -8.38 -2.62 -18.79
N GLU A 218 -8.36 -3.91 -19.12
CA GLU A 218 -7.14 -4.67 -19.42
C GLU A 218 -6.42 -4.10 -20.65
N LYS A 219 -7.17 -3.74 -21.70
CA LYS A 219 -6.59 -3.06 -22.87
C LYS A 219 -6.13 -1.65 -22.54
N ALA A 220 -6.86 -0.94 -21.68
CA ALA A 220 -6.53 0.42 -21.28
C ALA A 220 -5.23 0.53 -20.47
N ILE A 221 -4.92 -0.50 -19.65
CA ILE A 221 -3.69 -0.53 -18.83
C ILE A 221 -2.50 -1.16 -19.53
N ALA A 222 -2.65 -1.79 -20.70
CA ALA A 222 -1.55 -2.46 -21.39
C ALA A 222 -0.32 -1.56 -21.63
N PRO A 223 -0.46 -0.28 -22.03
CA PRO A 223 0.69 0.64 -22.15
C PRO A 223 1.32 1.04 -20.81
N LEU A 224 0.64 0.80 -19.69
CA LEU A 224 1.03 1.21 -18.34
C LEU A 224 1.77 0.11 -17.57
N ILE A 225 1.82 -1.13 -18.06
CA ILE A 225 2.42 -2.29 -17.37
C ILE A 225 3.88 -2.03 -16.96
N LEU A 226 4.65 -1.33 -17.80
CA LEU A 226 6.06 -0.99 -17.51
C LEU A 226 6.23 0.32 -16.73
N ILE A 227 5.14 1.08 -16.55
CA ILE A 227 5.15 2.41 -15.91
C ILE A 227 4.66 2.32 -14.46
N VAL A 228 3.62 1.51 -14.22
CA VAL A 228 2.96 1.36 -12.94
C VAL A 228 3.20 -0.05 -12.40
N PRO A 229 3.99 -0.22 -11.33
CA PRO A 229 4.24 -1.53 -10.74
C PRO A 229 2.96 -2.23 -10.31
N ASP A 230 2.89 -3.55 -10.52
CA ASP A 230 1.80 -4.41 -10.04
C ASP A 230 0.39 -4.01 -10.58
N ILE A 231 0.33 -3.22 -11.67
CA ILE A 231 -0.93 -2.70 -12.20
C ILE A 231 -1.88 -3.82 -12.65
N GLU A 232 -1.37 -4.91 -13.24
CA GLU A 232 -2.21 -6.01 -13.74
C GLU A 232 -3.00 -6.69 -12.60
N ARG A 233 -2.33 -6.98 -11.48
CA ARG A 233 -2.96 -7.59 -10.30
C ARG A 233 -4.00 -6.65 -9.68
N LYS A 234 -3.71 -5.35 -9.67
CA LYS A 234 -4.59 -4.31 -9.13
C LYS A 234 -5.80 -4.07 -10.03
N THR A 235 -5.61 -4.13 -11.35
CA THR A 235 -6.67 -4.14 -12.35
C THR A 235 -7.61 -5.32 -12.14
N TRP A 236 -7.07 -6.54 -11.95
CA TRP A 236 -7.89 -7.71 -11.65
C TRP A 236 -8.76 -7.48 -10.40
N LEU A 237 -8.17 -6.95 -9.32
CA LEU A 237 -8.91 -6.62 -8.10
C LEU A 237 -10.01 -5.57 -8.37
N ALA A 238 -9.72 -4.55 -9.16
CA ALA A 238 -10.69 -3.50 -9.47
C ALA A 238 -11.89 -4.03 -10.28
N ILE A 239 -11.65 -4.94 -11.23
CA ILE A 239 -12.69 -5.61 -12.01
C ILE A 239 -13.56 -6.49 -11.12
N GLU A 240 -12.94 -7.26 -10.21
CA GLU A 240 -13.70 -8.11 -9.29
C GLU A 240 -14.63 -7.31 -8.38
N ASN A 241 -14.24 -6.09 -8.01
CA ASN A 241 -15.05 -5.16 -7.21
C ASN A 241 -16.04 -4.33 -8.04
N SER A 242 -16.11 -4.52 -9.37
CA SER A 242 -16.99 -3.75 -10.26
C SER A 242 -17.99 -4.61 -11.05
N LYS A 243 -18.27 -5.84 -10.61
CA LYS A 243 -19.17 -6.77 -11.32
C LYS A 243 -20.61 -6.26 -11.45
N THR A 244 -21.08 -5.51 -10.46
CA THR A 244 -22.43 -4.92 -10.43
C THR A 244 -22.33 -3.43 -10.09
N PRO A 245 -21.86 -2.59 -11.04
CA PRO A 245 -21.60 -1.18 -10.79
C PRO A 245 -22.90 -0.39 -10.64
N ALA A 246 -22.87 0.63 -9.78
CA ALA A 246 -23.95 1.61 -9.64
C ALA A 246 -23.92 2.66 -10.76
N ASP A 247 -24.86 3.61 -10.69
CA ASP A 247 -24.82 4.88 -11.42
C ASP A 247 -24.78 4.77 -12.96
N GLY A 248 -25.20 3.63 -13.51
CA GLY A 248 -25.25 3.37 -14.95
C GLY A 248 -23.87 3.20 -15.60
N LEU A 249 -22.83 2.97 -14.81
CA LEU A 249 -21.48 2.71 -15.31
C LEU A 249 -21.36 1.27 -15.83
N THR A 250 -20.49 1.06 -16.81
CA THR A 250 -20.04 -0.29 -17.16
C THR A 250 -19.07 -0.82 -16.11
N SER A 251 -18.86 -2.14 -16.07
CA SER A 251 -17.87 -2.76 -15.17
C SER A 251 -16.46 -2.19 -15.39
N GLY A 252 -16.07 -1.92 -16.65
CA GLY A 252 -14.77 -1.33 -16.98
C GLY A 252 -14.63 0.12 -16.52
N GLU A 253 -15.66 0.94 -16.71
CA GLU A 253 -15.69 2.33 -16.24
C GLU A 253 -15.58 2.40 -14.71
N SER A 254 -16.42 1.64 -13.99
CA SER A 254 -16.37 1.56 -12.53
C SER A 254 -15.03 1.02 -12.03
N ALA A 255 -14.51 -0.05 -12.63
CA ALA A 255 -13.21 -0.61 -12.29
C ALA A 255 -12.07 0.39 -12.49
N SER A 256 -12.14 1.24 -13.52
CA SER A 256 -11.10 2.24 -13.74
C SER A 256 -11.03 3.29 -12.61
N ILE A 257 -12.19 3.68 -12.07
CA ILE A 257 -12.30 4.61 -10.92
C ILE A 257 -11.85 3.92 -9.63
N ILE A 258 -12.28 2.65 -9.42
CA ILE A 258 -11.83 1.83 -8.30
C ILE A 258 -10.29 1.71 -8.33
N LEU A 259 -9.71 1.41 -9.49
CA LEU A 259 -8.26 1.26 -9.67
C LEU A 259 -7.51 2.56 -9.33
N TYR A 260 -8.07 3.72 -9.71
CA TYR A 260 -7.53 5.02 -9.32
C TYR A 260 -7.58 5.23 -7.80
N SER A 261 -8.68 4.85 -7.14
CA SER A 261 -8.83 5.03 -5.69
C SER A 261 -7.90 4.14 -4.85
N MET A 262 -7.41 3.03 -5.41
CA MET A 262 -6.58 2.06 -4.69
C MET A 262 -5.22 2.62 -4.26
N GLU A 263 -4.79 2.23 -3.07
CA GLU A 263 -3.43 2.47 -2.59
C GLU A 263 -2.57 1.18 -2.65
N TRP A 264 -1.32 1.35 -3.07
CA TRP A 264 -0.30 0.31 -3.07
C TRP A 264 0.40 0.29 -1.71
N SER A 265 1.27 -0.69 -1.47
CA SER A 265 2.06 -0.71 -0.23
C SER A 265 3.01 0.47 -0.11
N LYS A 266 3.49 0.99 -1.24
CA LYS A 266 4.20 2.26 -1.32
C LYS A 266 3.35 3.24 -2.11
N LYS A 267 3.15 4.42 -1.53
CA LYS A 267 2.31 5.47 -2.10
C LYS A 267 2.78 5.85 -3.50
N GLU A 268 4.09 6.00 -3.66
CA GLU A 268 4.76 6.50 -4.86
C GLU A 268 4.65 5.52 -6.05
N GLU A 269 4.35 4.25 -5.77
CA GLU A 269 4.15 3.20 -6.76
C GLU A 269 2.66 3.06 -7.16
N SER A 270 1.75 3.79 -6.49
CA SER A 270 0.30 3.71 -6.76
C SER A 270 -0.07 4.37 -8.07
N LEU A 271 -1.08 3.83 -8.76
CA LEU A 271 -1.54 4.36 -10.05
C LEU A 271 -1.89 5.86 -9.96
N TYR A 272 -2.67 6.27 -8.96
CA TYR A 272 -3.08 7.67 -8.81
C TYR A 272 -1.86 8.60 -8.66
N TYR A 273 -0.84 8.16 -7.93
CA TYR A 273 0.34 8.96 -7.63
C TYR A 273 1.14 9.20 -8.92
N ILE A 274 1.40 8.14 -9.67
CA ILE A 274 2.15 8.20 -10.93
C ILE A 274 1.36 8.97 -12.00
N LEU A 275 0.04 8.75 -12.10
CA LEU A 275 -0.83 9.48 -13.02
C LEU A 275 -0.86 10.96 -12.70
N ASN A 276 -1.13 11.35 -11.45
CA ASN A 276 -1.17 12.75 -11.05
C ASN A 276 0.19 13.45 -11.21
N SER A 277 1.29 12.77 -10.89
CA SER A 277 2.64 13.28 -11.20
C SER A 277 2.82 13.50 -12.70
N THR A 278 2.34 12.59 -13.55
CA THR A 278 2.43 12.73 -15.01
C THR A 278 1.55 13.87 -15.53
N LEU A 279 0.35 14.05 -14.99
CA LEU A 279 -0.57 15.15 -15.36
C LEU A 279 -0.01 16.54 -15.01
N ARG A 280 0.80 16.63 -13.95
CA ARG A 280 1.49 17.87 -13.54
C ARG A 280 2.73 18.19 -14.39
N LYS A 281 3.22 17.26 -15.22
CA LYS A 281 4.37 17.51 -16.10
C LYS A 281 3.97 18.35 -17.31
N GLU A 282 4.86 19.29 -17.65
CA GLU A 282 4.71 20.18 -18.79
C GLU A 282 4.80 19.44 -20.13
N LYS A 283 5.62 18.38 -20.18
CA LYS A 283 5.79 17.54 -21.38
C LYS A 283 4.57 16.64 -21.57
N ARG A 284 3.57 17.13 -22.31
CA ARG A 284 2.29 16.44 -22.55
C ARG A 284 2.41 15.09 -23.24
N ASP A 285 3.45 14.87 -24.04
CA ASP A 285 3.70 13.57 -24.69
C ASP A 285 3.84 12.41 -23.69
N LEU A 286 4.24 12.71 -22.43
CA LEU A 286 4.34 11.69 -21.38
C LEU A 286 2.96 11.12 -20.99
N LEU A 287 1.86 11.78 -21.36
CA LEU A 287 0.51 11.29 -21.14
C LEU A 287 0.05 10.29 -22.20
N GLN A 288 0.75 10.12 -23.33
CA GLN A 288 0.29 9.22 -24.39
C GLN A 288 0.00 7.78 -23.93
N PRO A 289 0.85 7.14 -23.10
CA PRO A 289 0.55 5.80 -22.57
C PRO A 289 -0.75 5.75 -21.73
N TRP A 290 -1.16 6.89 -21.17
CA TRP A 290 -2.33 7.00 -20.30
C TRP A 290 -3.63 7.26 -21.06
N PHE A 291 -3.59 7.55 -22.37
CA PHE A 291 -4.77 8.02 -23.09
C PHE A 291 -5.94 7.02 -23.11
N LEU A 292 -5.68 5.72 -23.26
CA LEU A 292 -6.75 4.72 -23.20
C LEU A 292 -7.37 4.62 -21.80
N TYR A 293 -6.54 4.68 -20.76
CA TYR A 293 -6.99 4.68 -19.37
C TYR A 293 -7.78 5.96 -19.03
N LEU A 294 -7.27 7.13 -19.42
CA LEU A 294 -7.94 8.42 -19.25
C LEU A 294 -9.27 8.47 -20.00
N LYS A 295 -9.34 7.95 -21.24
CA LYS A 295 -10.60 7.85 -21.98
C LYS A 295 -11.63 7.05 -21.21
N LEU A 296 -11.26 5.85 -20.75
CA LEU A 296 -12.17 4.97 -19.99
C LEU A 296 -12.65 5.61 -18.68
N MET A 297 -11.71 6.13 -17.87
CA MET A 297 -12.01 6.70 -16.57
C MET A 297 -12.82 7.99 -16.67
N LEU A 298 -12.44 8.91 -17.57
CA LEU A 298 -13.18 10.16 -17.74
C LEU A 298 -14.56 9.93 -18.35
N THR A 299 -14.74 8.94 -19.24
CA THR A 299 -16.07 8.55 -19.74
C THR A 299 -16.95 8.05 -18.58
N GLY A 300 -16.41 7.22 -17.68
CA GLY A 300 -17.13 6.79 -16.47
C GLY A 300 -17.52 7.95 -15.55
N LEU A 301 -16.55 8.81 -15.22
CA LEU A 301 -16.79 10.01 -14.38
C LEU A 301 -17.74 11.02 -15.03
N GLY A 302 -17.78 11.09 -16.36
CA GLY A 302 -18.69 11.94 -17.11
C GLY A 302 -20.16 11.57 -16.94
N LYS A 303 -20.46 10.30 -16.64
CA LYS A 303 -21.83 9.82 -16.37
C LYS A 303 -22.32 10.16 -14.97
N LEU A 304 -21.40 10.36 -14.03
CA LEU A 304 -21.75 10.72 -12.65
C LEU A 304 -22.27 12.16 -12.57
N PRO A 305 -23.29 12.45 -11.75
CA PRO A 305 -23.79 13.81 -11.59
C PRO A 305 -22.70 14.74 -11.02
N SER A 306 -22.65 15.97 -11.52
CA SER A 306 -21.79 17.02 -10.95
C SER A 306 -22.43 17.62 -9.71
N ILE A 307 -21.65 17.81 -8.65
CA ILE A 307 -22.12 18.49 -7.43
C ILE A 307 -21.78 19.97 -7.50
N ILE A 308 -22.81 20.82 -7.53
CA ILE A 308 -22.71 22.27 -7.69
C ILE A 308 -23.03 22.97 -6.37
N GLY A 309 -22.26 23.99 -6.00
CA GLY A 309 -22.51 24.89 -4.87
C GLY A 309 -22.22 24.28 -3.49
N ARG A 310 -21.65 23.08 -3.43
CA ARG A 310 -21.24 22.42 -2.17
C ARG A 310 -19.75 22.65 -1.90
N THR A 311 -19.40 22.86 -0.65
CA THR A 311 -18.01 22.95 -0.19
C THR A 311 -17.45 21.56 0.13
N PHE A 312 -16.26 21.28 -0.40
CA PHE A 312 -15.47 20.10 -0.09
C PHE A 312 -14.11 20.48 0.51
N PHE A 313 -13.53 19.54 1.24
CA PHE A 313 -12.31 19.78 2.00
C PHE A 313 -11.16 18.91 1.50
N ARG A 314 -9.96 19.49 1.43
CA ARG A 314 -8.72 18.77 1.13
C ARG A 314 -7.63 19.21 2.08
N GLY A 315 -7.07 18.26 2.83
CA GLY A 315 -5.94 18.48 3.72
C GLY A 315 -4.62 18.15 3.03
N VAL A 316 -3.61 18.99 3.23
CA VAL A 316 -2.24 18.74 2.78
C VAL A 316 -1.23 19.12 3.86
N LYS A 317 -0.09 18.42 3.90
CA LYS A 317 1.04 18.78 4.76
C LYS A 317 1.87 19.86 4.06
N GLY A 318 2.27 20.89 4.81
CA GLY A 318 3.02 22.04 4.32
C GLY A 318 2.22 23.35 4.31
N ASP A 319 2.95 24.45 4.15
CA ASP A 319 2.41 25.80 3.97
C ASP A 319 2.35 26.13 2.47
N PHE A 320 1.13 26.31 1.96
CA PHE A 320 0.88 26.71 0.58
C PHE A 320 0.36 28.15 0.45
N SER A 321 0.26 28.91 1.55
CA SER A 321 -0.30 30.26 1.56
C SER A 321 0.32 31.18 0.49
N LYS A 322 1.64 31.08 0.32
CA LYS A 322 2.40 31.87 -0.67
C LYS A 322 1.99 31.57 -2.12
N ASN A 323 1.64 30.32 -2.44
CA ASN A 323 1.26 29.90 -3.78
C ASN A 323 -0.17 30.32 -4.16
N TYR A 324 -1.03 30.60 -3.18
CA TYR A 324 -2.46 30.80 -3.38
C TYR A 324 -2.91 32.19 -2.97
N GLN A 325 -2.33 33.27 -3.50
CA GLN A 325 -2.74 34.64 -3.15
C GLN A 325 -4.19 34.92 -3.59
N GLN A 326 -4.93 35.67 -2.77
CA GLN A 326 -6.33 36.02 -3.05
C GLN A 326 -6.46 36.72 -4.41
N GLY A 327 -7.51 36.35 -5.17
CA GLY A 327 -7.75 36.82 -6.53
C GLY A 327 -6.95 36.08 -7.62
N ASN A 328 -5.97 35.25 -7.26
CA ASN A 328 -5.27 34.44 -8.24
C ASN A 328 -6.17 33.35 -8.79
N LYS A 329 -6.02 33.07 -10.09
CA LYS A 329 -6.53 31.88 -10.74
C LYS A 329 -5.46 30.80 -10.76
N ILE A 330 -5.80 29.61 -10.29
CA ILE A 330 -4.93 28.45 -10.21
C ILE A 330 -5.59 27.26 -10.90
N VAL A 331 -4.79 26.31 -11.36
CA VAL A 331 -5.26 25.09 -12.02
C VAL A 331 -4.68 23.89 -11.29
N TRP A 332 -5.53 22.95 -10.90
CA TRP A 332 -5.07 21.65 -10.43
C TRP A 332 -5.05 20.69 -11.60
N TRP A 333 -3.84 20.33 -12.03
CA TRP A 333 -3.64 19.51 -13.23
C TRP A 333 -3.84 18.03 -12.96
N GLY A 334 -3.57 17.56 -11.74
CA GLY A 334 -3.92 16.21 -11.30
C GLY A 334 -5.40 16.07 -10.94
N PHE A 335 -5.87 14.83 -10.86
CA PHE A 335 -7.12 14.53 -10.18
C PHE A 335 -6.97 14.88 -8.70
N SER A 336 -8.01 15.45 -8.09
CA SER A 336 -7.94 15.88 -6.69
C SER A 336 -9.02 15.21 -5.85
N SER A 337 -8.61 14.26 -5.03
CA SER A 337 -9.46 13.63 -4.02
C SER A 337 -9.70 14.59 -2.85
N CYS A 338 -10.96 14.70 -2.46
CA CYS A 338 -11.48 15.57 -1.41
C CYS A 338 -12.47 14.78 -0.55
N THR A 339 -12.80 15.32 0.62
CA THR A 339 -13.85 14.76 1.48
C THR A 339 -14.94 15.80 1.75
N SER A 340 -16.16 15.32 1.92
CA SER A 340 -17.30 16.15 2.36
C SER A 340 -17.50 16.15 3.87
N THR A 341 -16.71 15.35 4.60
CA THR A 341 -16.85 15.14 6.04
C THR A 341 -15.70 15.78 6.81
N ILE A 342 -16.00 16.82 7.59
CA ILE A 342 -14.97 17.58 8.32
C ILE A 342 -14.24 16.72 9.37
N ASN A 343 -14.93 15.75 9.99
CA ASN A 343 -14.36 14.87 11.03
C ASN A 343 -13.20 14.01 10.51
N VAL A 344 -13.21 13.70 9.21
CA VAL A 344 -12.16 12.92 8.55
C VAL A 344 -10.84 13.72 8.49
N LEU A 345 -10.89 15.05 8.58
CA LEU A 345 -9.69 15.90 8.60
C LEU A 345 -8.84 15.72 9.87
N GLU A 346 -9.40 15.24 10.98
CA GLU A 346 -8.62 15.02 12.20
C GLU A 346 -7.54 13.93 12.05
N GLN A 347 -7.65 13.10 11.01
CA GLN A 347 -6.77 11.97 10.75
C GLN A 347 -5.43 12.44 10.20
N GLU A 348 -4.35 11.82 10.68
CA GLU A 348 -3.00 12.29 10.41
C GLU A 348 -2.62 12.15 8.93
N GLU A 349 -3.21 11.17 8.23
CA GLU A 349 -3.00 10.89 6.81
C GLU A 349 -3.65 11.94 5.88
N ILE A 350 -4.61 12.73 6.38
CA ILE A 350 -5.39 13.71 5.59
C ILE A 350 -4.97 15.15 5.92
N LEU A 351 -5.30 15.64 7.11
CA LEU A 351 -4.82 16.95 7.59
C LEU A 351 -4.06 16.77 8.90
N GLY A 352 -4.63 16.04 9.85
CA GLY A 352 -4.02 15.74 11.13
C GLY A 352 -4.00 16.93 12.08
N LYS A 353 -3.41 16.69 13.25
CA LYS A 353 -3.34 17.70 14.33
C LYS A 353 -1.94 18.30 14.49
N THR A 354 -0.94 17.69 13.86
CA THR A 354 0.47 18.06 14.03
C THR A 354 1.11 18.58 12.74
N GLY A 355 2.24 19.27 12.88
CA GLY A 355 3.01 19.81 11.75
C GLY A 355 2.37 21.03 11.09
N VAL A 356 3.13 21.60 10.15
CA VAL A 356 2.67 22.65 9.23
C VAL A 356 1.70 22.03 8.23
N ARG A 357 0.52 22.60 8.08
CA ARG A 357 -0.55 22.03 7.26
C ARG A 357 -1.49 23.07 6.68
N THR A 358 -2.05 22.75 5.53
CA THR A 358 -2.99 23.61 4.81
C THR A 358 -4.28 22.84 4.55
N LEU A 359 -5.41 23.48 4.85
CA LEU A 359 -6.75 23.01 4.56
C LEU A 359 -7.34 23.84 3.43
N PHE A 360 -7.70 23.19 2.33
CA PHE A 360 -8.48 23.80 1.26
C PHE A 360 -9.97 23.59 1.53
N ALA A 361 -10.74 24.68 1.47
CA ALA A 361 -12.20 24.66 1.43
C ALA A 361 -12.63 25.11 0.03
N ILE A 362 -13.28 24.21 -0.72
CA ILE A 362 -13.43 24.32 -2.16
C ILE A 362 -14.92 24.33 -2.50
N GLU A 363 -15.44 25.43 -3.01
CA GLU A 363 -16.78 25.49 -3.58
C GLU A 363 -16.78 24.89 -4.99
N SER A 364 -17.54 23.81 -5.18
CA SER A 364 -17.55 22.99 -6.39
C SER A 364 -18.59 23.43 -7.43
N LYS A 365 -18.26 23.20 -8.70
CA LYS A 365 -19.18 23.16 -9.85
C LYS A 365 -19.17 21.81 -10.58
N SER A 366 -18.08 21.04 -10.50
CA SER A 366 -17.93 19.82 -11.29
C SER A 366 -17.51 18.57 -10.52
N ALA A 367 -17.35 18.65 -9.19
CA ALA A 367 -16.91 17.51 -8.40
C ALA A 367 -17.84 16.30 -8.55
N LYS A 368 -17.22 15.11 -8.56
CA LYS A 368 -17.89 13.83 -8.74
C LYS A 368 -17.87 13.03 -7.44
N ASP A 369 -19.02 12.50 -7.06
CA ASP A 369 -19.13 11.54 -5.97
C ASP A 369 -18.74 10.16 -6.47
N ILE A 370 -17.65 9.59 -5.96
CA ILE A 370 -17.15 8.29 -6.39
C ILE A 370 -17.27 7.23 -5.30
N ARG A 371 -18.10 7.45 -4.29
CA ARG A 371 -18.23 6.55 -3.13
C ARG A 371 -18.60 5.12 -3.50
N HIS A 372 -19.49 4.95 -4.47
CA HIS A 372 -19.90 3.62 -4.98
C HIS A 372 -18.87 2.99 -5.93
N HIS A 373 -17.83 3.75 -6.30
CA HIS A 373 -16.80 3.38 -7.26
C HIS A 373 -15.39 3.55 -6.67
N SER A 374 -15.28 3.52 -5.34
CA SER A 374 -14.02 3.58 -4.60
C SER A 374 -13.83 2.28 -3.84
N ILE A 375 -12.58 1.84 -3.68
CA ILE A 375 -12.25 0.69 -2.82
C ILE A 375 -12.43 1.03 -1.31
N TYR A 376 -12.61 2.32 -0.99
CA TYR A 376 -12.84 2.84 0.35
C TYR A 376 -14.16 3.63 0.43
N PRO A 377 -15.33 2.97 0.40
CA PRO A 377 -16.63 3.65 0.35
C PRO A 377 -16.88 4.56 1.58
N ASP A 378 -16.30 4.21 2.73
CA ASP A 378 -16.45 4.95 4.00
C ASP A 378 -15.75 6.31 4.01
N GLU A 379 -14.84 6.58 3.05
CA GLU A 379 -14.11 7.86 2.98
C GLU A 379 -14.95 9.02 2.45
N ASN A 380 -16.18 8.71 1.98
CA ASN A 380 -17.05 9.65 1.29
C ASN A 380 -16.32 10.44 0.18
N GLU A 381 -15.54 9.72 -0.63
CA GLU A 381 -14.60 10.34 -1.56
C GLU A 381 -15.30 11.14 -2.66
N ILE A 382 -14.84 12.38 -2.80
CA ILE A 382 -15.24 13.33 -3.84
C ILE A 382 -14.02 13.60 -4.71
N LEU A 383 -14.19 13.55 -6.03
CA LEU A 383 -13.10 13.68 -6.98
C LEU A 383 -13.32 14.89 -7.90
N PHE A 384 -12.36 15.80 -7.93
CA PHE A 384 -12.24 16.79 -9.00
C PHE A 384 -11.41 16.20 -10.15
N LEU A 385 -11.85 16.52 -11.37
CA LEU A 385 -11.20 16.09 -12.61
C LEU A 385 -9.87 16.85 -12.84
N PRO A 386 -8.96 16.33 -13.67
CA PRO A 386 -7.66 16.95 -13.90
C PRO A 386 -7.76 18.20 -14.77
N ALA A 387 -6.99 19.23 -14.50
CA ALA A 387 -7.10 20.56 -15.12
C ALA A 387 -8.37 21.34 -14.75
N THR A 388 -8.84 21.21 -13.50
CA THR A 388 -9.90 22.08 -12.96
C THR A 388 -9.30 23.42 -12.53
N GLN A 389 -9.95 24.53 -12.93
CA GLN A 389 -9.53 25.89 -12.59
C GLN A 389 -10.29 26.40 -11.35
N PHE A 390 -9.56 27.07 -10.46
CA PHE A 390 -10.11 27.69 -9.28
C PHE A 390 -9.65 29.14 -9.15
N GLU A 391 -10.45 29.96 -8.50
CA GLU A 391 -10.06 31.27 -7.99
C GLU A 391 -9.85 31.20 -6.47
N VAL A 392 -8.79 31.83 -5.99
CA VAL A 392 -8.56 31.97 -4.55
C VAL A 392 -9.45 33.09 -4.00
N ILE A 393 -10.42 32.71 -3.19
CA ILE A 393 -11.37 33.65 -2.58
C ILE A 393 -10.78 34.30 -1.33
N GLY A 394 -9.98 33.56 -0.57
CA GLY A 394 -9.38 34.09 0.65
C GLY A 394 -8.44 33.11 1.33
N GLN A 395 -7.70 33.64 2.30
CA GLN A 395 -6.81 32.85 3.15
C GLN A 395 -7.01 33.24 4.62
N TYR A 396 -6.82 32.28 5.51
CA TYR A 396 -6.86 32.50 6.95
C TYR A 396 -5.84 31.62 7.65
N GLN A 397 -5.09 32.18 8.60
CA GLN A 397 -4.10 31.45 9.40
C GLN A 397 -4.55 31.40 10.87
N PRO A 398 -5.38 30.41 11.27
CA PRO A 398 -5.88 30.32 12.64
C PRO A 398 -4.79 30.08 13.69
N SER A 399 -3.64 29.52 13.29
CA SER A 399 -2.49 29.34 14.18
C SER A 399 -1.21 29.29 13.38
N LYS A 400 -0.06 29.40 14.05
CA LYS A 400 1.28 29.44 13.42
C LYS A 400 1.50 28.36 12.34
N ASN A 401 0.97 27.15 12.55
CA ASN A 401 1.22 25.99 11.68
C ASN A 401 -0.01 25.56 10.87
N VAL A 402 -1.09 26.33 10.87
CA VAL A 402 -2.35 25.96 10.19
C VAL A 402 -2.77 27.07 9.26
N PHE A 403 -2.95 26.71 7.99
CA PHE A 403 -3.41 27.59 6.94
C PHE A 403 -4.74 27.08 6.40
N ILE A 404 -5.66 27.98 6.11
CA ILE A 404 -6.93 27.69 5.46
C ILE A 404 -6.97 28.53 4.19
N ILE A 405 -7.25 27.88 3.06
CA ILE A 405 -7.36 28.52 1.75
C ILE A 405 -8.75 28.23 1.20
N GLN A 406 -9.48 29.28 0.86
CA GLN A 406 -10.79 29.16 0.22
C GLN A 406 -10.63 29.26 -1.29
N LEU A 407 -11.16 28.26 -1.99
CA LEU A 407 -11.17 28.17 -3.44
C LEU A 407 -12.61 28.14 -3.93
N GLN A 408 -12.86 28.78 -5.07
CA GLN A 408 -14.10 28.63 -5.81
C GLN A 408 -13.78 28.10 -7.20
N GLU A 409 -14.46 27.05 -7.63
CA GLU A 409 -14.30 26.52 -8.98
C GLU A 409 -14.82 27.52 -10.03
N THR A 410 -13.99 27.78 -11.04
CA THR A 410 -14.29 28.72 -12.12
C THR A 410 -14.17 28.03 -13.48
N GLU A 411 -14.95 28.50 -14.45
CA GLU A 411 -14.82 28.03 -15.83
C GLU A 411 -13.62 28.73 -16.50
N PRO A 412 -12.68 27.98 -17.11
CA PRO A 412 -11.60 28.58 -17.86
C PRO A 412 -12.12 29.19 -19.17
N LEU A 413 -11.44 30.23 -19.68
CA LEU A 413 -11.79 30.88 -20.95
C LEU A 413 -11.77 29.90 -22.14
N TYR A 414 -10.86 28.94 -22.10
CA TYR A 414 -10.75 27.85 -23.06
C TYR A 414 -10.71 26.52 -22.31
N PRO A 415 -11.31 25.44 -22.84
CA PRO A 415 -11.25 24.12 -22.22
C PRO A 415 -9.80 23.67 -22.00
N LEU A 416 -9.46 23.33 -20.75
CA LEU A 416 -8.12 22.82 -20.40
C LEU A 416 -8.01 21.30 -20.56
N ARG A 417 -9.11 20.66 -20.97
CA ARG A 417 -9.27 19.22 -21.09
C ARG A 417 -10.38 18.93 -22.11
N HIS A 418 -10.18 17.98 -23.04
CA HIS A 418 -11.20 17.64 -24.02
C HIS A 418 -12.42 16.90 -23.42
N PRO A 419 -13.66 17.21 -23.84
CA PRO A 419 -14.83 16.45 -23.42
C PRO A 419 -14.77 15.02 -23.96
N VAL A 420 -15.37 14.06 -23.24
CA VAL A 420 -15.34 12.62 -23.56
C VAL A 420 -16.69 12.02 -23.84
#